data_AF-A0A8W7PPC6-F1
#
_entry.id   AF-A0A8W7PPC6-F1
#
_cell.length_a   1.000
_cell.length_b   1.000
_cell.length_c   1.000
_cell.angle_alpha   90.00
_cell.angle_beta   90.00
_cell.angle_gamma   90.00
#
_symmetry.space_group_name_H-M   'P 1'
#
loop_
_entity.id
_entity.type
_entity.pdbx_description
1 polymer ?
#
loop_
_entity_poly.entity_id
_entity_poly.type
_entity_poly.pdbx_seq_one_letter_code
_entity_poly.pdbx_strand_id
1 'polypeptide(L)'
;MDQATIEEKYPFITRDYLQGILRREQCESAITVESFKVVAPLAKGENYSSDILRVTVNYTTGSHNHRTQTYIIKVSFARDEDADLLDAYDVFKREIAVYDVVMPKVEQLLSSIGYSKRLAPVAHAIHATTIKHFVFEDLSLQGYKPVGRAAGLNFGQLQLVLEKIAKFHAATAVLYSIEEDAMAAHHYRNISEDVPHFYPLFQNSVVACGEQASNWPTTKGKIAEKLCALEKTIIAKGCRVYTRTETDFNVLNHGDLWVNNVMLKTEPSGKPTDAILVDYATGFFGSPAIDLSYLLFTSASNDVTVEDFDLLLQHYHGELVDTLTKLKYAKRVPTLLDIQVEMLRKGHNGVMFSTFLIPLRLLEDTANADLGGLLGRTEEAIAFRKRLFSHPKYQDRMEYLLNFYDRKGYLD
;
A
#
# COMPACT_ATOMS: atom_id res chain seq x y z
N MET A 1 -19.06 -4.15 -15.42
CA MET A 1 -20.31 -4.85 -15.06
C MET A 1 -21.47 -3.91 -15.29
N ASP A 2 -22.60 -4.43 -15.77
CA ASP A 2 -23.86 -3.66 -15.79
C ASP A 2 -24.47 -3.59 -14.37
N GLN A 3 -25.50 -2.74 -14.22
CA GLN A 3 -26.15 -2.49 -12.93
C GLN A 3 -26.80 -3.75 -12.34
N ALA A 4 -27.43 -4.59 -13.17
CA ALA A 4 -28.10 -5.81 -12.71
C ALA A 4 -27.11 -6.81 -12.11
N THR A 5 -25.95 -6.99 -12.76
CA THR A 5 -24.87 -7.84 -12.27
C THR A 5 -24.33 -7.34 -10.92
N ILE A 6 -24.19 -6.02 -10.73
CA ILE A 6 -23.71 -5.42 -9.47
C ILE A 6 -24.72 -5.65 -8.35
N GLU A 7 -26.01 -5.47 -8.61
CA GLU A 7 -27.08 -5.68 -7.62
C GLU A 7 -27.19 -7.15 -7.21
N GLU A 8 -27.04 -8.08 -8.15
CA GLU A 8 -27.01 -9.52 -7.86
C GLU A 8 -25.77 -9.90 -7.03
N LYS A 9 -24.59 -9.35 -7.37
CA LYS A 9 -23.33 -9.64 -6.67
C LYS A 9 -23.28 -9.01 -5.28
N TYR A 10 -23.87 -7.83 -5.07
CA TYR A 10 -23.81 -7.07 -3.81
C TYR A 10 -25.22 -6.71 -3.28
N PRO A 11 -26.05 -7.70 -2.93
CA PRO A 11 -27.44 -7.47 -2.52
C PRO A 11 -27.56 -6.72 -1.19
N PHE A 12 -26.47 -6.59 -0.44
CA PHE A 12 -26.45 -5.84 0.83
C PHE A 12 -26.49 -4.32 0.64
N ILE A 13 -26.15 -3.80 -0.56
CA ILE A 13 -26.17 -2.36 -0.84
C ILE A 13 -27.62 -1.95 -1.11
N THR A 14 -28.37 -1.72 -0.03
CA THR A 14 -29.79 -1.36 -0.08
C THR A 14 -30.02 0.09 0.33
N ARG A 15 -31.24 0.60 0.05
CA ARG A 15 -31.69 1.91 0.51
C ARG A 15 -31.57 2.03 2.04
N ASP A 16 -32.05 1.02 2.78
CA ASP A 16 -32.05 1.03 4.24
C ASP A 16 -30.64 1.00 4.82
N TYR A 17 -29.76 0.23 4.18
CA TYR A 17 -28.35 0.17 4.55
C TYR A 17 -27.66 1.55 4.43
N LEU A 18 -27.76 2.18 3.25
CA LEU A 18 -27.18 3.49 2.98
C LEU A 18 -27.80 4.59 3.85
N GLN A 19 -29.11 4.51 4.09
CA GLN A 19 -29.82 5.41 4.99
C GLN A 19 -29.30 5.28 6.42
N GLY A 20 -29.06 4.06 6.90
CA GLY A 20 -28.47 3.81 8.22
C GLY A 20 -27.11 4.47 8.39
N ILE A 21 -26.25 4.42 7.36
CA ILE A 21 -24.96 5.10 7.35
C ILE A 21 -25.14 6.61 7.45
N LEU A 22 -25.93 7.21 6.56
CA LEU A 22 -26.18 8.66 6.54
C LEU A 22 -26.74 9.19 7.86
N ARG A 23 -27.71 8.47 8.46
CA ARG A 23 -28.32 8.84 9.75
C ARG A 23 -27.31 8.87 10.88
N ARG A 24 -26.39 7.89 10.93
CA ARG A 24 -25.31 7.85 11.93
C ARG A 24 -24.30 8.97 11.73
N GLU A 25 -23.84 9.16 10.49
CA GLU A 25 -22.85 10.19 10.15
C GLU A 25 -23.35 11.60 10.48
N GLN A 26 -24.58 11.92 10.10
CA GLN A 26 -25.15 13.27 10.29
C GLN A 26 -25.86 13.45 11.63
N CYS A 27 -25.90 12.40 12.46
CA CYS A 27 -26.68 12.39 13.70
C CYS A 27 -28.16 12.83 13.50
N GLU A 28 -28.76 12.44 12.37
CA GLU A 28 -30.12 12.87 11.98
C GLU A 28 -30.98 11.67 11.58
N SER A 29 -31.95 11.28 12.42
CA SER A 29 -32.81 10.11 12.17
C SER A 29 -33.85 10.33 11.07
N ALA A 30 -34.15 11.57 10.70
CA ALA A 30 -35.17 11.93 9.72
C ALA A 30 -34.70 11.77 8.26
N ILE A 31 -33.41 11.53 8.02
CA ILE A 31 -32.87 11.33 6.67
C ILE A 31 -33.59 10.17 5.97
N THR A 32 -34.00 10.42 4.73
CA THR A 32 -34.63 9.43 3.86
C THR A 32 -33.88 9.33 2.54
N VAL A 33 -33.43 8.14 2.17
CA VAL A 33 -32.75 7.90 0.88
C VAL A 33 -33.80 7.75 -0.23
N GLU A 34 -33.67 8.54 -1.28
CA GLU A 34 -34.62 8.59 -2.40
C GLU A 34 -34.19 7.61 -3.49
N SER A 35 -32.92 7.68 -3.88
CA SER A 35 -32.32 6.84 -4.90
C SER A 35 -30.83 6.68 -4.65
N PHE A 36 -30.24 5.63 -5.21
CA PHE A 36 -28.79 5.49 -5.27
C PHE A 36 -28.39 4.83 -6.59
N LYS A 37 -27.13 5.03 -6.98
CA LYS A 37 -26.51 4.40 -8.15
C LYS A 37 -25.18 3.80 -7.73
N VAL A 38 -24.91 2.58 -8.18
CA VAL A 38 -23.64 1.90 -7.93
C VAL A 38 -22.90 1.75 -9.24
N VAL A 39 -21.61 2.05 -9.26
CA VAL A 39 -20.73 1.79 -10.41
C VAL A 39 -19.46 1.13 -9.93
N ALA A 40 -18.93 0.17 -10.69
CA ALA A 40 -17.57 -0.32 -10.49
C ALA A 40 -16.63 0.62 -11.27
N PRO A 41 -15.89 1.53 -10.60
CA PRO A 41 -15.17 2.60 -11.29
C PRO A 41 -13.83 2.15 -11.86
N LEU A 42 -13.34 0.98 -11.43
CA LEU A 42 -12.03 0.45 -11.80
C LEU A 42 -12.17 -0.66 -12.85
N ALA A 43 -11.21 -0.71 -13.76
CA ALA A 43 -11.09 -1.79 -14.72
C ALA A 43 -10.56 -3.07 -14.05
N LYS A 44 -10.73 -4.21 -14.72
CA LYS A 44 -10.12 -5.48 -14.28
C LYS A 44 -8.59 -5.30 -14.19
N GLY A 45 -7.99 -5.74 -13.09
CA GLY A 45 -6.53 -5.65 -12.84
C GLY A 45 -6.03 -4.31 -12.28
N GLU A 46 -6.92 -3.36 -11.95
CA GLU A 46 -6.54 -2.15 -11.20
C GLU A 46 -6.54 -2.37 -9.67
N ASN A 47 -7.26 -3.38 -9.18
CA ASN A 47 -7.21 -3.85 -7.79
C ASN A 47 -7.19 -5.37 -7.73
N TYR A 48 -6.27 -5.91 -6.92
CA TYR A 48 -5.94 -7.34 -6.86
C TYR A 48 -6.53 -8.06 -5.65
N SER A 49 -7.07 -7.34 -4.67
CA SER A 49 -7.48 -7.90 -3.37
C SER A 49 -8.93 -7.65 -2.98
N SER A 50 -9.66 -6.82 -3.76
CA SER A 50 -11.03 -6.43 -3.45
C SER A 50 -11.74 -5.82 -4.65
N ASP A 51 -13.07 -5.87 -4.60
CA ASP A 51 -13.93 -5.10 -5.49
C ASP A 51 -14.12 -3.68 -4.94
N ILE A 52 -13.95 -2.67 -5.78
CA ILE A 52 -14.25 -1.27 -5.46
C ILE A 52 -15.52 -0.84 -6.17
N LEU A 53 -16.44 -0.28 -5.41
CA LEU A 53 -17.70 0.24 -5.89
C LEU A 53 -17.83 1.71 -5.50
N ARG A 54 -18.24 2.56 -6.42
CA ARG A 54 -18.62 3.94 -6.15
C ARG A 54 -20.14 4.03 -6.06
N VAL A 55 -20.65 4.50 -4.92
CA VAL A 55 -22.08 4.61 -4.65
C VAL A 55 -22.46 6.07 -4.50
N THR A 56 -23.31 6.57 -5.40
CA THR A 56 -23.90 7.92 -5.30
C THR A 56 -25.30 7.81 -4.71
N VAL A 57 -25.56 8.49 -3.61
CA VAL A 57 -26.82 8.44 -2.85
C VAL A 57 -27.48 9.81 -2.88
N ASN A 58 -28.73 9.88 -3.34
CA ASN A 58 -29.57 11.06 -3.24
C ASN A 58 -30.55 10.87 -2.08
N TYR A 59 -30.61 11.84 -1.17
CA TYR A 59 -31.40 11.75 0.04
C TYR A 59 -32.00 13.10 0.43
N THR A 60 -33.07 13.05 1.21
CA THR A 60 -33.72 14.20 1.81
C THR A 60 -33.52 14.22 3.31
N THR A 61 -33.19 15.38 3.85
CA THR A 61 -33.04 15.65 5.29
C THR A 61 -34.39 15.91 5.95
N GLY A 62 -34.45 15.93 7.30
CA GLY A 62 -35.66 16.26 8.04
C GLY A 62 -36.17 17.68 7.77
N SER A 63 -35.30 18.59 7.32
CA SER A 63 -35.67 19.93 6.86
C SER A 63 -36.08 19.99 5.39
N HIS A 64 -36.37 18.85 4.75
CA HIS A 64 -36.74 18.72 3.34
C HIS A 64 -35.70 19.22 2.33
N ASN A 65 -34.43 19.33 2.72
CA ASN A 65 -33.35 19.63 1.76
C ASN A 65 -32.90 18.35 1.06
N HIS A 66 -32.87 18.39 -0.27
CA HIS A 66 -32.27 17.35 -1.11
C HIS A 66 -30.74 17.50 -1.13
N ARG A 67 -30.04 16.39 -0.92
CA ARG A 67 -28.58 16.32 -0.90
C ARG A 67 -28.10 15.07 -1.63
N THR A 68 -26.84 15.12 -2.06
CA THR A 68 -26.14 13.99 -2.68
C THR A 68 -24.88 13.68 -1.89
N GLN A 69 -24.63 12.41 -1.62
CA GLN A 69 -23.40 11.91 -1.01
C GLN A 69 -22.79 10.83 -1.90
N THR A 70 -21.47 10.74 -1.95
CA THR A 70 -20.78 9.66 -2.67
C THR A 70 -19.84 8.91 -1.74
N TYR A 71 -19.88 7.59 -1.82
CA TYR A 71 -19.04 6.69 -1.05
C TYR A 71 -18.23 5.77 -1.98
N ILE A 72 -17.10 5.30 -1.46
CA ILE A 72 -16.33 4.21 -2.03
C ILE A 72 -16.52 2.99 -1.13
N ILE A 73 -17.12 1.92 -1.65
CA ILE A 73 -17.30 0.67 -0.94
C ILE A 73 -16.23 -0.31 -1.42
N LYS A 74 -15.35 -0.73 -0.51
CA LYS A 74 -14.33 -1.78 -0.75
C LYS A 74 -14.86 -3.09 -0.19
N VAL A 75 -15.04 -4.09 -1.03
CA VAL A 75 -15.66 -5.38 -0.68
C VAL A 75 -14.62 -6.50 -0.84
N SER A 76 -14.45 -7.35 0.17
CA SER A 76 -13.59 -8.53 0.08
C SER A 76 -14.10 -9.50 -0.99
N PHE A 77 -13.20 -10.17 -1.70
CA PHE A 77 -13.61 -11.32 -2.52
C PHE A 77 -14.22 -12.38 -1.60
N ALA A 78 -15.40 -12.88 -1.98
CA ALA A 78 -16.19 -13.74 -1.10
C ALA A 78 -16.16 -15.22 -1.51
N ARG A 79 -15.80 -15.56 -2.77
CA ARG A 79 -16.10 -16.89 -3.37
C ARG A 79 -15.22 -17.33 -4.56
N ASP A 80 -13.93 -16.98 -4.62
CA ASP A 80 -13.01 -17.56 -5.63
C ASP A 80 -11.69 -18.04 -5.01
N GLU A 81 -10.84 -18.70 -5.82
CA GLU A 81 -9.53 -19.21 -5.38
C GLU A 81 -8.61 -18.07 -4.85
N ASP A 82 -8.78 -16.84 -5.34
CA ASP A 82 -8.05 -15.67 -4.86
C ASP A 82 -8.54 -15.21 -3.47
N ALA A 83 -9.81 -15.43 -3.12
CA ALA A 83 -10.36 -15.14 -1.80
C ALA A 83 -9.73 -16.03 -0.71
N ASP A 84 -9.59 -17.34 -0.97
CA ASP A 84 -8.95 -18.28 -0.04
C ASP A 84 -7.47 -17.91 0.18
N LEU A 85 -6.79 -17.48 -0.89
CA LEU A 85 -5.43 -16.99 -0.83
C LEU A 85 -5.33 -15.74 0.07
N LEU A 86 -6.18 -14.73 -0.15
CA LEU A 86 -6.16 -13.48 0.62
C LEU A 86 -6.56 -13.66 2.09
N ASP A 87 -7.52 -14.54 2.37
CA ASP A 87 -7.89 -14.89 3.75
C ASP A 87 -6.71 -15.56 4.48
N ALA A 88 -5.85 -16.34 3.80
CA ALA A 88 -4.64 -16.89 4.41
C ALA A 88 -3.61 -15.83 4.85
N TYR A 89 -3.64 -14.63 4.27
CA TYR A 89 -2.80 -13.49 4.69
C TYR A 89 -3.51 -12.55 5.67
N ASP A 90 -4.77 -12.85 6.04
CA ASP A 90 -5.59 -12.05 6.95
C ASP A 90 -5.71 -10.56 6.51
N VAL A 91 -5.62 -10.28 5.20
CA VAL A 91 -5.50 -8.90 4.67
C VAL A 91 -6.63 -7.99 5.15
N PHE A 92 -7.85 -8.51 5.14
CA PHE A 92 -9.03 -7.74 5.53
C PHE A 92 -9.10 -7.54 7.05
N LYS A 93 -8.64 -8.50 7.84
CA LYS A 93 -8.60 -8.43 9.29
C LYS A 93 -7.58 -7.38 9.76
N ARG A 94 -6.42 -7.30 9.10
CA ARG A 94 -5.42 -6.25 9.33
C ARG A 94 -5.98 -4.88 9.01
N GLU A 95 -6.57 -4.72 7.83
CA GLU A 95 -7.16 -3.43 7.43
C GLU A 95 -8.27 -2.99 8.39
N ILE A 96 -9.15 -3.91 8.82
CA ILE A 96 -10.18 -3.63 9.82
C ILE A 96 -9.53 -3.14 11.12
N ALA A 97 -8.51 -3.84 11.63
CA ALA A 97 -7.82 -3.43 12.84
C ALA A 97 -7.19 -2.03 12.72
N VAL A 98 -6.66 -1.69 11.53
CA VAL A 98 -6.15 -0.34 11.27
C VAL A 98 -7.26 0.69 11.36
N TYR A 99 -8.35 0.56 10.61
CA TYR A 99 -9.40 1.60 10.59
C TYR A 99 -10.28 1.65 11.84
N ASP A 100 -10.52 0.52 12.49
CA ASP A 100 -11.43 0.43 13.65
C ASP A 100 -10.73 0.76 14.97
N VAL A 101 -9.43 0.39 15.11
CA VAL A 101 -8.70 0.51 16.38
C VAL A 101 -7.54 1.50 16.29
N VAL A 102 -6.65 1.33 15.31
CA VAL A 102 -5.36 2.06 15.29
C VAL A 102 -5.52 3.49 14.80
N MET A 103 -6.15 3.70 13.64
CA MET A 103 -6.24 4.98 12.96
C MET A 103 -6.95 6.05 13.82
N PRO A 104 -8.09 5.76 14.49
CA PRO A 104 -8.73 6.75 15.37
C PRO A 104 -7.80 7.23 16.50
N LYS A 105 -7.01 6.32 17.10
CA LYS A 105 -6.06 6.65 18.17
C LYS A 105 -4.85 7.42 17.63
N VAL A 106 -4.35 7.03 16.46
CA VAL A 106 -3.27 7.74 15.75
C VAL A 106 -3.68 9.17 15.42
N GLU A 107 -4.87 9.37 14.85
CA GLU A 107 -5.38 10.70 14.53
C GLU A 107 -5.62 11.55 15.78
N GLN A 108 -6.07 10.94 16.89
CA GLN A 108 -6.18 11.63 18.18
C GLN A 108 -4.82 12.08 18.71
N LEU A 109 -3.81 11.21 18.68
CA LEU A 109 -2.44 11.55 19.09
C LEU A 109 -1.89 12.70 18.25
N LEU A 110 -2.00 12.62 16.93
CA LEU A 110 -1.50 13.66 16.03
C LEU A 110 -2.26 14.99 16.19
N SER A 111 -3.57 14.94 16.41
CA SER A 111 -4.38 16.13 16.70
C SER A 111 -3.95 16.81 18.00
N SER A 112 -3.54 16.03 19.02
CA SER A 112 -3.08 16.58 20.31
C SER A 112 -1.80 17.42 20.21
N ILE A 113 -1.03 17.26 19.13
CA ILE A 113 0.17 18.05 18.84
C ILE A 113 -0.07 19.07 17.70
N GLY A 114 -1.33 19.32 17.34
CA GLY A 114 -1.73 20.31 16.35
C GLY A 114 -1.57 19.89 14.88
N TYR A 115 -1.36 18.60 14.59
CA TYR A 115 -1.34 18.11 13.22
C TYR A 115 -2.76 17.80 12.76
N SER A 116 -3.24 18.51 11.74
CA SER A 116 -4.63 18.48 11.28
C SER A 116 -4.86 17.86 9.89
N LYS A 117 -3.79 17.38 9.23
CA LYS A 117 -3.96 16.72 7.92
C LYS A 117 -4.30 15.24 8.12
N ARG A 118 -5.09 14.66 7.22
CA ARG A 118 -5.46 13.24 7.27
C ARG A 118 -4.34 12.33 6.78
N LEU A 119 -4.27 11.12 7.34
CA LEU A 119 -3.35 10.07 6.88
C LEU A 119 -4.03 9.06 5.96
N ALA A 120 -5.32 8.82 6.20
CA ALA A 120 -6.14 7.83 5.50
C ALA A 120 -7.52 8.42 5.13
N PRO A 121 -8.28 7.76 4.24
CA PRO A 121 -9.69 8.07 4.04
C PRO A 121 -10.51 7.84 5.31
N VAL A 122 -11.56 8.62 5.49
CA VAL A 122 -12.56 8.38 6.53
C VAL A 122 -13.39 7.13 6.19
N ALA A 123 -13.41 6.16 7.12
CA ALA A 123 -14.32 5.01 7.08
C ALA A 123 -15.63 5.36 7.80
N HIS A 124 -16.73 5.47 7.06
CA HIS A 124 -18.07 5.72 7.59
C HIS A 124 -18.74 4.46 8.15
N ALA A 125 -18.33 3.29 7.65
CA ALA A 125 -18.78 2.00 8.18
C ALA A 125 -17.77 0.89 7.88
N ILE A 126 -17.71 -0.08 8.78
CA ILE A 126 -16.90 -1.30 8.66
C ILE A 126 -17.80 -2.48 9.02
N HIS A 127 -17.87 -3.49 8.15
CA HIS A 127 -18.64 -4.71 8.37
C HIS A 127 -17.73 -5.94 8.28
N ALA A 128 -17.75 -6.78 9.32
CA ALA A 128 -16.77 -7.86 9.51
C ALA A 128 -17.33 -9.30 9.47
N THR A 129 -18.66 -9.51 9.42
CA THR A 129 -19.26 -10.82 9.78
C THR A 129 -20.08 -11.53 8.69
N THR A 130 -20.23 -10.95 7.49
CA THR A 130 -20.95 -11.61 6.36
C THR A 130 -20.23 -11.42 5.03
N ILE A 131 -20.42 -10.25 4.41
CA ILE A 131 -19.64 -9.77 3.27
C ILE A 131 -18.74 -8.70 3.86
N LYS A 132 -17.45 -9.01 4.04
CA LYS A 132 -16.54 -8.07 4.68
C LYS A 132 -16.37 -6.86 3.76
N HIS A 133 -16.67 -5.66 4.26
CA HIS A 133 -16.58 -4.45 3.45
C HIS A 133 -16.36 -3.18 4.28
N PHE A 134 -15.75 -2.18 3.65
CA PHE A 134 -15.61 -0.83 4.15
C PHE A 134 -16.48 0.12 3.34
N VAL A 135 -16.97 1.18 3.97
CA VAL A 135 -17.60 2.33 3.31
C VAL A 135 -16.74 3.55 3.59
N PHE A 136 -15.95 3.97 2.61
CA PHE A 136 -15.09 5.14 2.69
C PHE A 136 -15.73 6.37 2.05
N GLU A 137 -15.24 7.53 2.44
CA GLU A 137 -15.46 8.77 1.68
C GLU A 137 -14.90 8.65 0.25
N ASP A 138 -15.47 9.43 -0.67
CA ASP A 138 -14.91 9.58 -2.02
C ASP A 138 -13.91 10.74 -2.07
N LEU A 139 -12.62 10.41 -1.96
CA LEU A 139 -11.52 11.38 -2.00
C LEU A 139 -11.47 12.19 -3.31
N SER A 140 -12.03 11.68 -4.42
CA SER A 140 -12.04 12.40 -5.70
C SER A 140 -12.86 13.69 -5.62
N LEU A 141 -13.87 13.74 -4.75
CA LEU A 141 -14.68 14.95 -4.51
C LEU A 141 -13.88 16.07 -3.85
N GLN A 142 -12.75 15.75 -3.21
CA GLN A 142 -11.88 16.70 -2.53
C GLN A 142 -10.63 17.06 -3.36
N GLY A 143 -10.59 16.61 -4.62
CA GLY A 143 -9.52 16.89 -5.57
C GLY A 143 -8.31 15.95 -5.46
N TYR A 144 -8.40 14.90 -4.64
CA TYR A 144 -7.36 13.87 -4.61
C TYR A 144 -7.49 12.95 -5.81
N LYS A 145 -6.36 12.59 -6.42
CA LYS A 145 -6.30 11.72 -7.59
C LYS A 145 -5.18 10.68 -7.41
N PRO A 146 -5.35 9.47 -7.94
CA PRO A 146 -4.26 8.50 -7.98
C PRO A 146 -3.13 9.05 -8.85
N VAL A 147 -1.90 8.68 -8.52
CA VAL A 147 -0.73 9.02 -9.34
C VAL A 147 -0.68 8.08 -10.54
N GLY A 148 -0.27 8.60 -11.70
CA GLY A 148 -0.04 7.78 -12.88
C GLY A 148 1.07 6.77 -12.60
N ARG A 149 0.70 5.51 -12.38
CA ARG A 149 1.62 4.43 -11.96
C ARG A 149 2.92 4.40 -12.76
N ALA A 150 2.84 4.47 -14.09
CA ALA A 150 4.01 4.38 -14.98
C ALA A 150 4.99 5.55 -14.85
N ALA A 151 4.57 6.70 -14.31
CA ALA A 151 5.44 7.84 -14.05
C ALA A 151 6.23 7.69 -12.74
N GLY A 152 5.66 7.00 -11.75
CA GLY A 152 6.18 6.99 -10.39
C GLY A 152 6.00 8.34 -9.68
N LEU A 153 6.59 8.44 -8.50
CA LEU A 153 6.58 9.63 -7.64
C LEU A 153 7.87 10.41 -7.81
N ASN A 154 7.77 11.71 -8.10
CA ASN A 154 8.93 12.61 -8.10
C ASN A 154 9.36 12.97 -6.68
N PHE A 155 10.51 13.65 -6.55
CA PHE A 155 11.07 14.03 -5.26
C PHE A 155 10.08 14.74 -4.34
N GLY A 156 9.39 15.79 -4.84
CA GLY A 156 8.44 16.56 -4.03
C GLY A 156 7.19 15.76 -3.63
N GLN A 157 6.74 14.83 -4.47
CA GLN A 157 5.65 13.91 -4.13
C GLN A 157 6.10 12.89 -3.08
N LEU A 158 7.32 12.35 -3.20
CA LEU A 158 7.89 11.44 -2.20
C LEU A 158 8.03 12.12 -0.84
N GLN A 159 8.41 13.40 -0.78
CA GLN A 159 8.44 14.15 0.49
C GLN A 159 7.07 14.17 1.19
N LEU A 160 5.98 14.43 0.45
CA LEU A 160 4.63 14.41 1.03
C LEU A 160 4.25 13.02 1.55
N VAL A 161 4.55 11.96 0.79
CA VAL A 161 4.28 10.58 1.23
C VAL A 161 5.11 10.22 2.46
N LEU A 162 6.38 10.63 2.50
CA LEU A 162 7.28 10.41 3.63
C LEU A 162 6.86 11.19 4.87
N GLU A 163 6.34 12.40 4.74
CA GLU A 163 5.72 13.16 5.84
C GLU A 163 4.57 12.34 6.47
N LYS A 164 3.67 11.80 5.63
CA LYS A 164 2.51 11.02 6.09
C LYS A 164 2.93 9.76 6.81
N ILE A 165 3.81 8.96 6.20
CA ILE A 165 4.24 7.70 6.81
C ILE A 165 5.13 7.91 8.03
N ALA A 166 5.94 8.98 8.08
CA ALA A 166 6.71 9.34 9.28
C ALA A 166 5.79 9.63 10.48
N LYS A 167 4.69 10.36 10.26
CA LYS A 167 3.70 10.66 11.31
C LYS A 167 2.93 9.42 11.74
N PHE A 168 2.54 8.57 10.80
CA PHE A 168 1.94 7.27 11.11
C PHE A 168 2.89 6.39 11.94
N HIS A 169 4.15 6.28 11.53
CA HIS A 169 5.19 5.52 12.22
C HIS A 169 5.46 6.06 13.64
N ALA A 170 5.60 7.38 13.80
CA ALA A 170 5.80 8.00 15.11
C ALA A 170 4.61 7.75 16.05
N ALA A 171 3.39 8.01 15.57
CA ALA A 171 2.18 7.88 16.37
C ALA A 171 1.92 6.42 16.76
N THR A 172 2.17 5.46 15.87
CA THR A 172 1.98 4.03 16.17
C THR A 172 3.05 3.50 17.13
N ALA A 173 4.29 3.97 17.06
CA ALA A 173 5.31 3.67 18.07
C ALA A 173 4.92 4.18 19.47
N VAL A 174 4.39 5.41 19.55
CA VAL A 174 3.86 5.98 20.80
C VAL A 174 2.66 5.20 21.29
N LEU A 175 1.69 4.92 20.43
CA LEU A 175 0.50 4.14 20.78
C LEU A 175 0.88 2.77 21.33
N TYR A 176 1.80 2.06 20.69
CA TYR A 176 2.28 0.77 21.17
C TYR A 176 2.95 0.85 22.55
N SER A 177 3.62 1.97 22.88
CA SER A 177 4.20 2.16 24.22
C SER A 177 3.16 2.39 25.34
N ILE A 178 1.92 2.68 24.96
CA ILE A 178 0.79 2.95 25.88
C ILE A 178 -0.18 1.77 25.90
N GLU A 179 -0.43 1.17 24.74
CA GLU A 179 -1.42 0.12 24.52
C GLU A 179 -0.92 -0.84 23.43
N GLU A 180 -0.07 -1.78 23.83
CA GLU A 180 0.53 -2.77 22.94
C GLU A 180 -0.52 -3.61 22.17
N ASP A 181 -1.63 -3.97 22.83
CA ASP A 181 -2.70 -4.79 22.25
C ASP A 181 -3.38 -4.14 21.03
N ALA A 182 -3.25 -2.82 20.85
CA ALA A 182 -3.73 -2.13 19.65
C ALA A 182 -3.09 -2.67 18.36
N MET A 183 -1.92 -3.31 18.46
CA MET A 183 -1.17 -3.87 17.33
C MET A 183 -1.25 -5.40 17.24
N ALA A 184 -2.07 -6.07 18.05
CA ALA A 184 -2.12 -7.54 18.11
C ALA A 184 -2.38 -8.22 16.75
N ALA A 185 -3.21 -7.61 15.90
CA ALA A 185 -3.49 -8.08 14.54
C ALA A 185 -2.30 -7.94 13.56
N HIS A 186 -1.18 -7.37 13.99
CA HIS A 186 -0.02 -7.05 13.15
C HIS A 186 1.29 -7.67 13.64
N HIS A 187 1.25 -8.50 14.70
CA HIS A 187 2.44 -9.15 15.27
C HIS A 187 2.92 -10.39 14.49
N TYR A 188 2.12 -10.89 13.54
CA TYR A 188 2.49 -12.00 12.66
C TYR A 188 2.89 -11.49 11.28
N ARG A 189 3.78 -12.23 10.62
CA ARG A 189 4.44 -11.83 9.37
C ARG A 189 3.54 -12.08 8.16
N ASN A 190 3.51 -11.12 7.23
CA ASN A 190 2.85 -11.31 5.93
C ASN A 190 3.64 -12.24 5.02
N ILE A 191 4.97 -12.24 5.14
CA ILE A 191 5.86 -13.16 4.42
C ILE A 191 6.60 -13.98 5.47
N SER A 192 6.28 -15.27 5.52
CA SER A 192 6.87 -16.23 6.43
C SER A 192 6.89 -17.62 5.80
N GLU A 193 7.66 -18.52 6.43
CA GLU A 193 7.77 -19.93 6.10
C GLU A 193 6.40 -20.65 6.05
N ASP A 194 5.43 -20.14 6.81
CA ASP A 194 4.10 -20.73 6.96
C ASP A 194 3.10 -20.29 5.87
N VAL A 195 3.45 -19.29 5.04
CA VAL A 195 2.56 -18.76 4.00
C VAL A 195 3.27 -18.78 2.63
N PRO A 196 3.40 -19.95 1.99
CA PRO A 196 4.27 -20.13 0.82
C PRO A 196 3.64 -19.71 -0.52
N HIS A 197 2.36 -19.32 -0.52
CA HIS A 197 1.58 -19.18 -1.75
C HIS A 197 2.14 -18.14 -2.75
N PHE A 198 2.79 -17.08 -2.26
CA PHE A 198 3.45 -16.08 -3.12
C PHE A 198 4.93 -16.38 -3.41
N TYR A 199 5.49 -17.48 -2.93
CA TYR A 199 6.90 -17.79 -3.19
C TYR A 199 7.22 -17.92 -4.69
N PRO A 200 6.38 -18.59 -5.51
CA PRO A 200 6.62 -18.65 -6.94
C PRO A 200 6.68 -17.27 -7.59
N LEU A 201 5.90 -16.29 -7.12
CA LEU A 201 5.93 -14.92 -7.64
C LEU A 201 7.34 -14.32 -7.48
N PHE A 202 7.89 -14.35 -6.27
CA PHE A 202 9.20 -13.77 -5.98
C PHE A 202 10.34 -14.52 -6.70
N GLN A 203 10.26 -15.86 -6.73
CA GLN A 203 11.25 -16.69 -7.41
C GLN A 203 11.24 -16.49 -8.93
N ASN A 204 10.06 -16.55 -9.55
CA ASN A 204 9.92 -16.33 -10.99
C ASN A 204 10.38 -14.93 -11.39
N SER A 205 10.08 -13.92 -10.55
CA SER A 205 10.40 -12.52 -10.85
C SER A 205 11.90 -12.22 -10.75
N VAL A 206 12.60 -12.78 -9.77
CA VAL A 206 14.05 -12.58 -9.67
C VAL A 206 14.80 -13.28 -10.81
N VAL A 207 14.33 -14.46 -11.23
CA VAL A 207 14.88 -15.19 -12.40
C VAL A 207 14.62 -14.41 -13.69
N ALA A 208 13.37 -13.98 -13.94
CA ALA A 208 13.02 -13.19 -15.13
C ALA A 208 13.80 -11.88 -15.19
N CYS A 209 14.01 -11.22 -14.04
CA CYS A 209 14.87 -10.04 -13.95
C CYS A 209 16.33 -10.39 -14.28
N GLY A 210 16.86 -11.49 -13.76
CA GLY A 210 18.22 -11.97 -14.05
C GLY A 210 18.43 -12.26 -15.55
N GLU A 211 17.45 -12.90 -16.19
CA GLU A 211 17.47 -13.15 -17.64
C GLU A 211 17.55 -11.85 -18.44
N GLN A 212 16.76 -10.82 -18.09
CA GLN A 212 16.86 -9.52 -18.76
C GLN A 212 18.18 -8.81 -18.46
N ALA A 213 18.60 -8.80 -17.19
CA ALA A 213 19.84 -8.19 -16.73
C ALA A 213 21.09 -8.76 -17.40
N SER A 214 21.03 -10.00 -17.89
CA SER A 214 22.11 -10.62 -18.68
C SER A 214 22.37 -9.92 -20.01
N ASN A 215 21.41 -9.14 -20.50
CA ASN A 215 21.48 -8.41 -21.77
C ASN A 215 21.76 -6.91 -21.60
N TRP A 216 21.71 -6.38 -20.38
CA TRP A 216 21.88 -4.93 -20.15
C TRP A 216 23.35 -4.53 -19.99
N PRO A 217 23.76 -3.34 -20.48
CA PRO A 217 25.16 -2.92 -20.54
C PRO A 217 25.93 -3.02 -19.21
N THR A 218 25.30 -2.63 -18.10
CA THR A 218 25.96 -2.49 -16.79
C THR A 218 25.71 -3.67 -15.84
N THR A 219 24.74 -4.54 -16.14
CA THR A 219 24.41 -5.70 -15.28
C THR A 219 24.76 -7.05 -15.87
N LYS A 220 25.16 -7.12 -17.16
CA LYS A 220 25.58 -8.38 -17.79
C LYS A 220 26.75 -9.02 -17.04
N GLY A 221 26.69 -10.33 -16.84
CA GLY A 221 27.67 -11.09 -16.05
C GLY A 221 27.30 -11.13 -14.56
N LYS A 222 28.17 -10.61 -13.69
CA LYS A 222 28.11 -10.83 -12.23
C LYS A 222 26.76 -10.49 -11.59
N ILE A 223 26.16 -9.34 -11.92
CA ILE A 223 24.89 -8.92 -11.31
C ILE A 223 23.75 -9.85 -11.76
N ALA A 224 23.68 -10.17 -13.05
CA ALA A 224 22.70 -11.12 -13.58
C ALA A 224 22.86 -12.53 -12.97
N GLU A 225 24.09 -13.01 -12.83
CA GLU A 225 24.38 -14.30 -12.19
C GLU A 225 23.93 -14.34 -10.72
N LYS A 226 24.18 -13.26 -9.97
CA LYS A 226 23.68 -13.13 -8.59
C LYS A 226 22.16 -13.17 -8.53
N LEU A 227 21.45 -12.44 -9.39
CA LEU A 227 19.98 -12.46 -9.44
C LEU A 227 19.43 -13.86 -9.72
N CYS A 228 20.00 -14.58 -10.70
CA CYS A 228 19.58 -15.95 -10.96
C CYS A 228 19.86 -16.87 -9.76
N ALA A 229 21.00 -16.69 -9.08
CA ALA A 229 21.32 -17.45 -7.87
C ALA A 229 20.39 -17.13 -6.68
N LEU A 230 19.85 -15.91 -6.60
CA LEU A 230 18.94 -15.49 -5.53
C LEU A 230 17.65 -16.30 -5.51
N GLU A 231 17.18 -16.89 -6.61
CA GLU A 231 15.97 -17.74 -6.65
C GLU A 231 15.91 -18.76 -5.48
N LYS A 232 17.08 -19.31 -5.11
CA LYS A 232 17.22 -20.32 -4.05
C LYS A 232 17.14 -19.75 -2.63
N THR A 233 17.38 -18.46 -2.45
CA THR A 233 17.52 -17.82 -1.14
C THR A 233 16.60 -16.62 -0.90
N ILE A 234 15.96 -16.11 -1.96
CA ILE A 234 15.07 -14.94 -1.97
C ILE A 234 13.97 -15.06 -0.91
N ILE A 235 13.37 -16.24 -0.80
CA ILE A 235 12.31 -16.50 0.18
C ILE A 235 12.82 -16.41 1.62
N ALA A 236 13.91 -17.11 1.95
CA ALA A 236 14.49 -17.08 3.29
C ALA A 236 15.00 -15.69 3.66
N LYS A 237 15.56 -14.94 2.69
CA LYS A 237 15.95 -13.54 2.88
C LYS A 237 14.71 -12.65 3.11
N GLY A 238 13.63 -12.83 2.35
CA GLY A 238 12.37 -12.12 2.54
C GLY A 238 11.71 -12.37 3.89
N CYS A 239 11.60 -13.63 4.30
CA CYS A 239 11.03 -14.00 5.60
C CYS A 239 11.79 -13.35 6.77
N ARG A 240 13.11 -13.16 6.62
CA ARG A 240 13.97 -12.45 7.60
C ARG A 240 13.73 -10.95 7.65
N VAL A 241 13.29 -10.31 6.55
CA VAL A 241 12.92 -8.88 6.57
C VAL A 241 11.82 -8.64 7.61
N TYR A 242 10.82 -9.51 7.65
CA TYR A 242 9.67 -9.42 8.56
C TYR A 242 9.96 -10.00 9.96
N THR A 243 11.22 -10.12 10.35
CA THR A 243 11.57 -10.38 11.76
C THR A 243 11.75 -9.05 12.51
N ARG A 244 11.31 -9.01 13.77
CA ARG A 244 11.46 -7.85 14.66
C ARG A 244 12.21 -8.23 15.93
N THR A 245 13.00 -7.30 16.46
CA THR A 245 13.56 -7.38 17.81
C THR A 245 12.80 -6.40 18.69
N GLU A 246 12.36 -6.83 19.88
CA GLU A 246 11.59 -5.96 20.79
C GLU A 246 12.33 -4.68 21.23
N THR A 247 13.66 -4.73 21.23
CA THR A 247 14.53 -3.61 21.61
C THR A 247 14.76 -2.61 20.48
N ASP A 248 14.45 -2.98 19.23
CA ASP A 248 14.61 -2.09 18.08
C ASP A 248 13.49 -1.05 18.02
N PHE A 249 13.69 0.00 17.22
CA PHE A 249 12.62 0.96 16.95
C PHE A 249 11.61 0.34 15.97
N ASN A 250 10.48 -0.11 16.52
CA ASN A 250 9.40 -0.74 15.77
C ASN A 250 8.19 0.19 15.64
N VAL A 251 7.53 0.10 14.50
CA VAL A 251 6.37 0.90 14.10
C VAL A 251 5.35 -0.04 13.46
N LEU A 252 4.09 0.39 13.37
CA LEU A 252 3.17 -0.27 12.45
C LEU A 252 3.48 0.23 11.03
N ASN A 253 3.95 -0.66 10.18
CA ASN A 253 4.10 -0.38 8.75
C ASN A 253 2.73 -0.39 8.07
N HIS A 254 2.58 0.42 7.02
CA HIS A 254 1.53 0.30 6.01
C HIS A 254 1.63 -1.06 5.29
N GLY A 255 2.84 -1.51 4.96
CA GLY A 255 3.15 -2.83 4.41
C GLY A 255 3.02 -2.96 2.89
N ASP A 256 2.18 -2.14 2.26
CA ASP A 256 2.04 -2.02 0.80
C ASP A 256 2.12 -0.54 0.35
N LEU A 257 3.17 0.18 0.76
CA LEU A 257 3.32 1.60 0.48
C LEU A 257 3.95 1.85 -0.90
N TRP A 258 3.16 1.72 -1.95
CA TRP A 258 3.56 2.02 -3.33
C TRP A 258 2.63 3.04 -4.01
N VAL A 259 3.02 3.48 -5.20
CA VAL A 259 2.37 4.58 -5.95
C VAL A 259 0.86 4.40 -6.15
N ASN A 260 0.35 3.17 -6.26
CA ASN A 260 -1.09 2.91 -6.41
C ASN A 260 -1.88 3.23 -5.15
N ASN A 261 -1.25 3.13 -3.99
CA ASN A 261 -1.85 3.36 -2.68
C ASN A 261 -1.64 4.82 -2.20
N VAL A 262 -1.27 5.71 -3.12
CA VAL A 262 -1.08 7.15 -2.86
C VAL A 262 -2.07 7.98 -3.67
N MET A 263 -2.90 8.73 -2.96
CA MET A 263 -3.82 9.71 -3.52
C MET A 263 -3.25 11.12 -3.30
N LEU A 264 -2.90 11.82 -4.38
CA LEU A 264 -2.31 13.17 -4.31
C LEU A 264 -3.34 14.25 -4.59
N LYS A 265 -3.22 15.36 -3.86
CA LYS A 265 -3.89 16.62 -4.16
C LYS A 265 -2.91 17.60 -4.77
N THR A 266 -3.24 18.14 -5.92
CA THR A 266 -2.41 19.12 -6.64
C THR A 266 -3.14 20.43 -6.83
N GLU A 267 -2.38 21.53 -6.75
CA GLU A 267 -2.85 22.84 -7.19
C GLU A 267 -3.06 22.87 -8.72
N PRO A 268 -3.82 23.85 -9.24
CA PRO A 268 -3.92 24.08 -10.68
C PRO A 268 -2.57 24.30 -11.39
N SER A 269 -1.56 24.76 -10.64
CA SER A 269 -0.17 24.92 -11.09
C SER A 269 0.55 23.58 -11.37
N GLY A 270 -0.01 22.45 -10.94
CA GLY A 270 0.60 21.13 -10.97
C GLY A 270 1.43 20.79 -9.72
N LYS A 271 1.60 21.74 -8.78
CA LYS A 271 2.34 21.50 -7.54
C LYS A 271 1.55 20.58 -6.59
N PRO A 272 2.14 19.48 -6.08
CA PRO A 272 1.49 18.64 -5.09
C PRO A 272 1.44 19.37 -3.73
N THR A 273 0.31 19.26 -3.04
CA THR A 273 0.03 19.99 -1.78
C THR A 273 -0.32 19.08 -0.62
N ASP A 274 -0.89 17.91 -0.90
CA ASP A 274 -1.19 16.92 0.12
C ASP A 274 -1.22 15.50 -0.47
N ALA A 275 -1.10 14.51 0.42
CA ALA A 275 -1.19 13.09 0.10
C ALA A 275 -2.09 12.38 1.13
N ILE A 276 -2.85 11.40 0.67
CA ILE A 276 -3.55 10.43 1.52
C ILE A 276 -3.08 9.04 1.10
N LEU A 277 -2.75 8.22 2.09
CA LEU A 277 -2.38 6.82 1.89
C LEU A 277 -3.63 5.97 2.03
N VAL A 278 -3.82 5.01 1.13
CA VAL A 278 -4.99 4.13 1.10
C VAL A 278 -4.55 2.66 1.16
N ASP A 279 -5.45 1.76 1.52
CA ASP A 279 -5.19 0.31 1.53
C ASP A 279 -4.13 -0.16 2.54
N TYR A 280 -4.49 -0.19 3.83
CA TYR A 280 -3.62 -0.64 4.93
C TYR A 280 -3.71 -2.17 5.18
N ALA A 281 -3.96 -2.96 4.13
CA ALA A 281 -4.30 -4.37 4.28
C ALA A 281 -3.13 -5.30 4.60
N THR A 282 -1.88 -4.83 4.46
CA THR A 282 -0.67 -5.65 4.66
C THR A 282 0.20 -5.13 5.81
N GLY A 283 -0.38 -4.43 6.78
CA GLY A 283 0.39 -3.86 7.88
C GLY A 283 1.19 -4.90 8.67
N PHE A 284 2.37 -4.53 9.15
CA PHE A 284 3.23 -5.37 9.99
C PHE A 284 3.94 -4.52 11.04
N PHE A 285 3.91 -4.95 12.30
CA PHE A 285 4.58 -4.23 13.37
C PHE A 285 6.07 -4.62 13.41
N GLY A 286 6.95 -3.71 12.99
CA GLY A 286 8.38 -3.99 12.83
C GLY A 286 9.20 -2.79 12.38
N SER A 287 10.31 -3.04 11.71
CA SER A 287 11.23 -1.98 11.26
C SER A 287 10.55 -1.01 10.27
N PRO A 288 10.72 0.32 10.42
CA PRO A 288 10.19 1.31 9.46
C PRO A 288 10.83 1.18 8.08
N ALA A 289 11.99 0.51 7.97
CA ALA A 289 12.68 0.31 6.71
C ALA A 289 11.88 -0.55 5.72
N ILE A 290 10.87 -1.29 6.18
CA ILE A 290 9.98 -2.08 5.31
C ILE A 290 9.23 -1.14 4.37
N ASP A 291 8.47 -0.18 4.89
CA ASP A 291 7.75 0.80 4.05
C ASP A 291 8.69 1.71 3.25
N LEU A 292 9.80 2.15 3.87
CA LEU A 292 10.74 3.05 3.20
C LEU A 292 11.40 2.38 1.99
N SER A 293 11.88 1.15 2.14
CA SER A 293 12.46 0.38 1.03
C SER A 293 11.41 0.05 -0.03
N TYR A 294 10.20 -0.30 0.39
CA TYR A 294 9.09 -0.56 -0.52
C TYR A 294 8.80 0.67 -1.38
N LEU A 295 8.54 1.82 -0.77
CA LEU A 295 8.21 3.06 -1.47
C LEU A 295 9.35 3.52 -2.38
N LEU A 296 10.56 3.70 -1.84
CA LEU A 296 11.66 4.33 -2.57
C LEU A 296 12.12 3.48 -3.76
N PHE A 297 12.14 2.15 -3.61
CA PHE A 297 12.64 1.28 -4.66
C PHE A 297 11.58 0.91 -5.69
N THR A 298 10.29 0.89 -5.34
CA THR A 298 9.22 0.46 -6.28
C THR A 298 8.53 1.63 -6.96
N SER A 299 8.48 2.79 -6.30
CA SER A 299 7.53 3.84 -6.64
C SER A 299 8.17 5.16 -7.00
N ALA A 300 9.45 5.38 -6.66
CA ALA A 300 10.16 6.55 -7.16
C ALA A 300 10.23 6.54 -8.70
N SER A 301 10.12 7.74 -9.25
CA SER A 301 10.30 8.04 -10.67
C SER A 301 11.78 7.89 -11.08
N ASN A 302 12.04 7.83 -12.38
CA ASN A 302 13.37 7.52 -12.91
C ASN A 302 14.39 8.64 -12.70
N ASP A 303 13.93 9.88 -12.48
CA ASP A 303 14.77 11.06 -12.18
C ASP A 303 15.21 11.12 -10.71
N VAL A 304 14.69 10.27 -9.83
CA VAL A 304 15.10 10.19 -8.42
C VAL A 304 16.35 9.30 -8.28
N THR A 305 17.43 9.93 -7.84
CA THR A 305 18.80 9.38 -7.72
C THR A 305 19.11 8.80 -6.33
N VAL A 306 20.37 8.39 -6.10
CA VAL A 306 20.78 7.77 -4.82
C VAL A 306 20.94 8.86 -3.78
N GLU A 307 21.50 9.99 -4.21
CA GLU A 307 21.62 11.21 -3.42
C GLU A 307 20.23 11.69 -2.97
N ASP A 308 19.23 11.58 -3.84
CA ASP A 308 17.85 11.86 -3.49
C ASP A 308 17.30 10.90 -2.44
N PHE A 309 17.64 9.61 -2.47
CA PHE A 309 17.24 8.66 -1.42
C PHE A 309 17.78 9.06 -0.05
N ASP A 310 19.02 9.52 0.04
CA ASP A 310 19.59 9.98 1.31
C ASP A 310 18.88 11.25 1.83
N LEU A 311 18.58 12.19 0.93
CA LEU A 311 17.80 13.40 1.27
C LEU A 311 16.38 13.07 1.71
N LEU A 312 15.73 12.11 1.04
CA LEU A 312 14.39 11.63 1.37
C LEU A 312 14.36 10.89 2.71
N LEU A 313 15.37 10.05 3.00
CA LEU A 313 15.52 9.39 4.30
C LEU A 313 15.77 10.40 5.42
N GLN A 314 16.58 11.43 5.16
CA GLN A 314 16.78 12.53 6.11
C GLN A 314 15.48 13.30 6.36
N HIS A 315 14.70 13.57 5.31
CA HIS A 315 13.40 14.23 5.44
C HIS A 315 12.41 13.39 6.28
N TYR A 316 12.27 12.09 5.97
CA TYR A 316 11.49 11.16 6.76
C TYR A 316 11.91 11.14 8.23
N HIS A 317 13.22 11.05 8.49
CA HIS A 317 13.77 11.02 9.85
C HIS A 317 13.46 12.31 10.61
N GLY A 318 13.55 13.47 9.96
CA GLY A 318 13.18 14.75 10.55
C GLY A 318 11.72 14.79 11.01
N GLU A 319 10.79 14.39 10.14
CA GLU A 319 9.36 14.31 10.47
C GLU A 319 9.06 13.29 11.58
N LEU A 320 9.76 12.15 11.57
CA LEU A 320 9.65 11.11 12.59
C LEU A 320 10.08 11.64 13.96
N VAL A 321 11.27 12.24 14.04
CA VAL A 321 11.84 12.76 15.30
C VAL A 321 11.02 13.91 15.86
N ASP A 322 10.60 14.84 15.01
CA ASP A 322 9.73 15.96 15.43
C ASP A 322 8.43 15.43 16.04
N THR A 323 7.78 14.48 15.35
CA THR A 323 6.52 13.89 15.80
C THR A 323 6.69 13.09 17.10
N LEU A 324 7.71 12.23 17.20
CA LEU A 324 8.02 11.48 18.42
C LEU A 324 8.31 12.39 19.62
N THR A 325 9.03 13.49 19.38
CA THR A 325 9.38 14.46 20.42
C THR A 325 8.14 15.18 20.94
N LYS A 326 7.27 15.66 20.04
CA LYS A 326 6.01 16.34 20.40
C LYS A 326 5.05 15.41 21.14
N LEU A 327 4.99 14.14 20.74
CA LEU A 327 4.20 13.10 21.41
C LEU A 327 4.84 12.56 22.70
N LYS A 328 6.03 13.04 23.08
CA LYS A 328 6.76 12.63 24.29
C LYS A 328 7.00 11.12 24.34
N TYR A 329 7.48 10.55 23.24
CA TYR A 329 7.79 9.12 23.15
C TYR A 329 8.69 8.66 24.31
N ALA A 330 8.27 7.59 24.99
CA ALA A 330 8.89 7.16 26.25
C ALA A 330 10.22 6.40 26.08
N LYS A 331 10.51 5.89 24.87
CA LYS A 331 11.74 5.15 24.57
C LYS A 331 12.75 6.03 23.82
N ARG A 332 13.94 5.49 23.56
CA ARG A 332 14.97 6.14 22.75
C ARG A 332 14.43 6.49 21.37
N VAL A 333 14.55 7.76 20.98
CA VAL A 333 14.28 8.23 19.61
C VAL A 333 15.41 7.75 18.68
N PRO A 334 15.11 7.13 17.53
CA PRO A 334 16.13 6.65 16.60
C PRO A 334 16.90 7.82 15.98
N THR A 335 18.20 7.65 15.81
CA THR A 335 19.04 8.55 15.03
C THR A 335 18.91 8.25 13.53
N LEU A 336 19.33 9.19 12.68
CA LEU A 336 19.36 8.95 11.22
C LEU A 336 20.24 7.75 10.87
N LEU A 337 21.34 7.54 11.63
CA LEU A 337 22.19 6.37 11.46
C LEU A 337 21.46 5.06 11.78
N ASP A 338 20.62 5.03 12.83
CA ASP A 338 19.83 3.83 13.14
C ASP A 338 18.87 3.50 11.99
N ILE A 339 18.21 4.52 11.40
CA ILE A 339 17.33 4.35 10.23
C ILE A 339 18.12 3.86 9.01
N GLN A 340 19.30 4.44 8.75
CA GLN A 340 20.17 4.02 7.64
C GLN A 340 20.67 2.57 7.82
N VAL A 341 21.00 2.16 9.05
CA VAL A 341 21.38 0.78 9.37
C VAL A 341 20.20 -0.17 9.13
N GLU A 342 18.98 0.22 9.51
CA GLU A 342 17.78 -0.59 9.23
C GLU A 342 17.50 -0.67 7.73
N MET A 343 17.68 0.41 6.97
CA MET A 343 17.60 0.41 5.51
C MET A 343 18.60 -0.58 4.87
N LEU A 344 19.81 -0.69 5.41
CA LEU A 344 20.79 -1.68 4.98
C LEU A 344 20.38 -3.11 5.35
N ARG A 345 19.92 -3.33 6.58
CA ARG A 345 19.52 -4.67 7.06
C ARG A 345 18.29 -5.22 6.35
N LYS A 346 17.33 -4.35 6.05
CA LYS A 346 16.02 -4.72 5.49
C LYS A 346 15.91 -4.42 3.99
N GLY A 347 16.93 -3.80 3.38
CA GLY A 347 16.91 -3.36 1.98
C GLY A 347 16.76 -4.46 0.94
N HIS A 348 16.96 -5.73 1.31
CA HIS A 348 16.60 -6.87 0.45
C HIS A 348 15.10 -6.92 0.10
N ASN A 349 14.25 -6.31 0.94
CA ASN A 349 12.84 -6.07 0.63
C ASN A 349 12.67 -5.32 -0.70
N GLY A 350 13.56 -4.35 -0.97
CA GLY A 350 13.63 -3.64 -2.25
C GLY A 350 13.83 -4.56 -3.43
N VAL A 351 14.81 -5.47 -3.35
CA VAL A 351 15.10 -6.46 -4.41
C VAL A 351 13.87 -7.35 -4.66
N MET A 352 13.29 -7.86 -3.57
CA MET A 352 12.12 -8.74 -3.63
C MET A 352 10.94 -8.09 -4.33
N PHE A 353 10.60 -6.85 -3.98
CA PHE A 353 9.40 -6.18 -4.49
C PHE A 353 9.63 -5.44 -5.80
N SER A 354 10.80 -4.82 -6.01
CA SER A 354 11.06 -4.05 -7.23
C SER A 354 11.12 -4.94 -8.49
N THR A 355 11.50 -6.21 -8.34
CA THR A 355 11.56 -7.17 -9.46
C THR A 355 10.20 -7.51 -10.06
N PHE A 356 9.08 -7.37 -9.35
CA PHE A 356 7.74 -7.66 -9.90
C PHE A 356 6.78 -6.46 -9.89
N LEU A 357 6.93 -5.50 -8.97
CA LEU A 357 6.06 -4.32 -8.92
C LEU A 357 6.40 -3.28 -10.00
N ILE A 358 7.68 -3.04 -10.31
CA ILE A 358 8.04 -2.11 -11.39
C ILE A 358 7.54 -2.58 -12.76
N PRO A 359 7.69 -3.86 -13.15
CA PRO A 359 7.07 -4.35 -14.38
C PRO A 359 5.55 -4.19 -14.36
N LEU A 360 4.88 -4.54 -13.24
CA LEU A 360 3.44 -4.40 -13.09
C LEU A 360 2.95 -2.95 -13.21
N ARG A 361 3.73 -2.00 -12.67
CA ARG A 361 3.51 -0.55 -12.76
C ARG A 361 3.54 -0.04 -14.21
N LEU A 362 4.33 -0.69 -15.06
CA LEU A 362 4.54 -0.31 -16.47
C LEU A 362 3.60 -1.04 -17.43
N LEU A 363 2.81 -1.99 -16.96
CA LEU A 363 1.82 -2.67 -17.78
C LEU A 363 0.74 -1.67 -18.22
N GLU A 364 0.55 -1.46 -19.51
CA GLU A 364 -0.46 -0.52 -20.02
C GLU A 364 -1.87 -1.16 -20.09
N ASP A 365 -1.94 -2.44 -20.44
CA ASP A 365 -3.18 -3.23 -20.50
C ASP A 365 -3.34 -4.13 -19.26
N THR A 366 -4.21 -3.73 -18.33
CA THR A 366 -4.51 -4.53 -17.12
C THR A 366 -5.56 -5.60 -17.32
N ALA A 367 -6.25 -5.63 -18.47
CA ALA A 367 -7.31 -6.60 -18.70
C ALA A 367 -6.79 -8.05 -18.65
N ASN A 368 -5.50 -8.22 -18.94
CA ASN A 368 -4.76 -9.48 -18.90
C ASN A 368 -3.73 -9.56 -17.75
N ALA A 369 -3.76 -8.60 -16.80
CA ALA A 369 -2.90 -8.59 -15.61
C ALA A 369 -3.48 -9.55 -14.56
N ASP A 370 -3.46 -10.83 -14.86
CA ASP A 370 -3.84 -11.86 -13.90
C ASP A 370 -2.62 -12.24 -13.06
N LEU A 371 -2.80 -12.34 -11.75
CA LEU A 371 -1.83 -12.87 -10.80
C LEU A 371 -1.36 -14.27 -11.24
N GLY A 372 -2.25 -15.03 -11.89
CA GLY A 372 -1.94 -16.32 -12.53
C GLY A 372 -0.83 -16.23 -13.59
N GLY A 373 -0.71 -15.13 -14.32
CA GLY A 373 0.38 -14.92 -15.30
C GLY A 373 1.74 -14.69 -14.65
N LEU A 374 1.78 -14.15 -13.44
CA LEU A 374 3.02 -13.94 -12.67
C LEU A 374 3.40 -15.20 -11.85
N LEU A 375 2.42 -15.87 -11.27
CA LEU A 375 2.58 -17.08 -10.47
C LEU A 375 2.81 -18.34 -11.32
N GLY A 376 2.13 -18.43 -12.46
CA GLY A 376 2.00 -19.63 -13.27
C GLY A 376 3.30 -20.07 -13.94
N ARG A 377 3.39 -21.38 -14.23
CA ARG A 377 4.52 -22.00 -14.93
C ARG A 377 4.16 -22.46 -16.35
N THR A 378 2.98 -22.12 -16.85
CA THR A 378 2.56 -22.44 -18.22
C THR A 378 3.36 -21.63 -19.23
N GLU A 379 3.35 -22.06 -20.50
CA GLU A 379 4.03 -21.33 -21.57
C GLU A 379 3.48 -19.91 -21.74
N GLU A 380 2.17 -19.73 -21.55
CA GLU A 380 1.49 -18.43 -21.60
C GLU A 380 1.96 -17.51 -20.46
N ALA A 381 2.07 -18.04 -19.23
CA ALA A 381 2.56 -17.29 -18.08
C ALA A 381 4.04 -16.88 -18.25
N ILE A 382 4.87 -17.78 -18.80
CA ILE A 382 6.27 -17.48 -19.13
C ILE A 382 6.35 -16.39 -20.22
N ALA A 383 5.55 -16.51 -21.29
CA ALA A 383 5.51 -15.52 -22.36
C ALA A 383 5.01 -14.15 -21.86
N PHE A 384 4.01 -14.14 -20.98
CA PHE A 384 3.53 -12.94 -20.31
C PHE A 384 4.65 -12.23 -19.52
N ARG A 385 5.37 -12.97 -18.67
CA ARG A 385 6.52 -12.41 -17.93
C ARG A 385 7.60 -11.88 -18.86
N LYS A 386 7.96 -12.62 -19.91
CA LYS A 386 8.97 -12.14 -20.89
C LYS A 386 8.59 -10.79 -21.51
N ARG A 387 7.31 -10.61 -21.88
CA ARG A 387 6.82 -9.33 -22.42
C ARG A 387 6.82 -8.23 -21.37
N LEU A 388 6.43 -8.54 -20.15
CA LEU A 388 6.34 -7.58 -19.06
C LEU A 388 7.74 -7.04 -18.67
N PHE A 389 8.73 -7.92 -18.61
CA PHE A 389 10.10 -7.60 -18.20
C PHE A 389 10.96 -7.01 -19.34
N SER A 390 10.52 -7.08 -20.60
CA SER A 390 11.26 -6.49 -21.74
C SER A 390 10.95 -5.00 -21.97
N HIS A 391 10.13 -4.37 -21.13
CA HIS A 391 9.73 -2.98 -21.29
C HIS A 391 10.95 -2.03 -21.12
N PRO A 392 11.22 -1.06 -22.03
CA PRO A 392 12.40 -0.19 -21.94
C PRO A 392 12.50 0.60 -20.62
N LYS A 393 11.39 1.18 -20.16
CA LYS A 393 11.34 1.87 -18.84
C LYS A 393 11.62 0.94 -17.65
N TYR A 394 11.38 -0.38 -17.79
CA TYR A 394 11.73 -1.35 -16.76
C TYR A 394 13.24 -1.53 -16.72
N GLN A 395 13.88 -1.70 -17.88
CA GLN A 395 15.34 -1.73 -17.99
C GLN A 395 15.95 -0.47 -17.36
N ASP A 396 15.54 0.73 -17.78
CA ASP A 396 16.15 1.98 -17.30
C ASP A 396 16.16 2.06 -15.77
N ARG A 397 15.03 1.71 -15.13
CA ARG A 397 14.90 1.78 -13.68
C ARG A 397 15.61 0.63 -12.97
N MET A 398 15.44 -0.60 -13.44
CA MET A 398 16.04 -1.76 -12.77
C MET A 398 17.54 -1.83 -13.00
N GLU A 399 18.06 -1.49 -14.16
CA GLU A 399 19.50 -1.43 -14.40
C GLU A 399 20.18 -0.49 -13.38
N TYR A 400 19.58 0.67 -13.14
CA TYR A 400 20.01 1.59 -12.08
C TYR A 400 19.92 0.97 -10.67
N LEU A 401 18.77 0.41 -10.30
CA LEU A 401 18.55 -0.17 -8.97
C LEU A 401 19.43 -1.40 -8.69
N LEU A 402 19.64 -2.26 -9.68
CA LEU A 402 20.47 -3.46 -9.54
C LEU A 402 21.93 -3.11 -9.26
N ASN A 403 22.46 -2.08 -9.92
CA ASN A 403 23.78 -1.56 -9.60
C ASN A 403 23.85 -1.00 -8.17
N PHE A 404 22.79 -0.32 -7.72
CA PHE A 404 22.69 0.13 -6.34
C PHE A 404 22.62 -1.06 -5.35
N TYR A 405 21.82 -2.08 -5.63
CA TYR A 405 21.67 -3.28 -4.80
C TYR A 405 22.98 -4.07 -4.68
N ASP A 406 23.74 -4.21 -5.78
CA ASP A 406 25.05 -4.87 -5.76
C ASP A 406 26.04 -4.12 -4.85
N ARG A 407 26.10 -2.78 -4.95
CA ARG A 407 26.95 -1.95 -4.08
C ARG A 407 26.56 -2.02 -2.60
N LYS A 408 25.28 -2.26 -2.30
CA LYS A 408 24.78 -2.43 -0.93
C LYS A 408 24.87 -3.87 -0.42
N GLY A 409 25.28 -4.82 -1.26
CA GLY A 409 25.35 -6.24 -0.91
C GLY A 409 23.99 -6.94 -0.82
N TYR A 410 22.91 -6.34 -1.36
CA TYR A 410 21.57 -6.94 -1.28
C TYR A 410 21.39 -8.14 -2.20
N LEU A 411 22.33 -8.34 -3.14
CA LEU A 411 22.36 -9.47 -4.07
C LEU A 411 23.25 -10.64 -3.60
N ASP A 412 23.92 -10.49 -2.46
CA ASP A 412 24.77 -11.53 -1.84
C ASP A 412 24.00 -12.30 -0.77
#